data_AF-A0A3S1E3D4-F1
#
_entry.id   AF-A0A3S1E3D4-F1
#
_cell.length_a   1.000
_cell.length_b   1.000
_cell.length_c   1.000
_cell.angle_alpha   90.00
_cell.angle_beta   90.00
_cell.angle_gamma   90.00
#
_symmetry.space_group_name_H-M   'P 1'
#
loop_
_entity.id
_entity.type
_entity.pdbx_description
1 polymer ?
#
loop_
_entity_poly.entity_id
_entity_poly.type
_entity_poly.pdbx_seq_one_letter_code
_entity_poly.pdbx_strand_id
1 'polypeptide(L)'
;MIRDLDMTLIRTFVTTADKASMTAAANALHLTQGAVSQQVKRLEEVLGQSLFERDRRGLRLTRSGERLLEKARRLLRLNDEILAEIRGGAVAGRVRV
;
A
#
# COMPACT_ATOMS: atom_id res chain seq x y z
N MET A 1 6.25 -14.26 -18.28
CA MET A 1 5.90 -14.29 -16.84
C MET A 1 5.22 -12.98 -16.53
N ILE A 2 3.93 -13.01 -16.19
CA ILE A 2 3.20 -11.78 -15.84
C ILE A 2 3.77 -11.31 -14.50
N ARG A 3 4.30 -10.08 -14.46
CA ARG A 3 4.86 -9.45 -13.25
C ARG A 3 3.81 -8.48 -12.70
N ASP A 4 2.88 -9.01 -11.91
CA ASP A 4 1.89 -8.19 -11.23
C ASP A 4 2.34 -7.83 -9.82
N LEU A 5 1.91 -6.64 -9.36
CA LEU A 5 2.05 -6.23 -7.98
C LEU A 5 0.81 -6.69 -7.21
N ASP A 6 1.02 -7.54 -6.20
CA ASP A 6 -0.04 -7.96 -5.29
C ASP A 6 -0.53 -6.75 -4.48
N MET A 7 -1.82 -6.42 -4.65
CA MET A 7 -2.46 -5.27 -4.02
C MET A 7 -2.42 -5.33 -2.48
N THR A 8 -2.34 -6.52 -1.90
CA THR A 8 -2.13 -6.70 -0.46
C THR A 8 -0.77 -6.15 -0.05
N LEU A 9 0.29 -6.47 -0.80
CA LEU A 9 1.64 -6.00 -0.52
C LEU A 9 1.74 -4.48 -0.69
N ILE A 10 1.08 -3.94 -1.72
CA ILE A 10 1.00 -2.49 -1.95
C ILE A 10 0.30 -1.79 -0.78
N ARG A 11 -0.83 -2.33 -0.31
CA ARG A 11 -1.57 -1.74 0.82
C ARG A 11 -0.74 -1.79 2.10
N THR A 12 -0.07 -2.90 2.37
CA THR A 12 0.84 -3.03 3.51
C THR A 12 2.01 -2.05 3.46
N PHE A 13 2.62 -1.87 2.29
CA PHE A 13 3.67 -0.88 2.11
C PHE A 13 3.17 0.54 2.39
N VAL A 14 2.04 0.96 1.78
CA VAL A 14 1.48 2.30 1.98
C VAL A 14 1.14 2.53 3.46
N THR A 15 0.46 1.59 4.11
CA THR A 15 0.12 1.71 5.53
C THR A 15 1.38 1.76 6.42
N THR A 16 2.43 1.02 6.07
CA THR A 16 3.72 1.07 6.81
C THR A 16 4.42 2.41 6.65
N ALA A 17 4.40 2.98 5.44
CA ALA A 17 4.93 4.31 5.16
C ALA A 17 4.17 5.39 5.93
N ASP A 18 2.84 5.35 5.90
CA ASP A 18 1.98 6.34 6.58
C ASP A 18 2.14 6.32 8.11
N LYS A 19 2.42 5.14 8.68
CA LYS A 19 2.61 4.98 10.13
C LYS A 19 4.06 5.15 10.58
N ALA A 20 5.03 5.17 9.66
CA ALA A 20 6.47 5.16 9.95
C ALA A 20 6.88 4.10 11.01
N SER A 21 6.15 2.98 11.09
CA SER A 21 6.33 1.95 12.11
C SER A 21 5.68 0.63 11.68
N MET A 22 6.47 -0.44 11.70
CA MET A 22 5.99 -1.79 11.39
C MET A 22 4.90 -2.25 12.37
N THR A 23 5.04 -1.94 13.66
CA THR A 23 4.08 -2.32 14.69
C THR A 23 2.77 -1.56 14.55
N ALA A 24 2.83 -0.25 14.30
CA ALA A 24 1.62 0.55 14.13
C ALA A 24 0.88 0.18 12.84
N ALA A 25 1.60 -0.17 11.78
CA ALA A 25 1.02 -0.69 10.55
C ALA A 25 0.35 -2.05 10.74
N ALA A 26 0.99 -2.96 11.47
CA ALA A 26 0.42 -4.26 11.83
C ALA A 26 -0.92 -4.11 12.57
N ASN A 27 -0.97 -3.21 13.56
CA ASN A 27 -2.21 -2.90 14.27
C ASN A 27 -3.29 -2.35 13.33
N ALA A 28 -2.93 -1.44 12.41
CA ALA A 28 -3.87 -0.84 11.45
C ALA A 28 -4.40 -1.83 10.41
N LEU A 29 -3.64 -2.89 10.12
CA LEU A 29 -4.01 -3.94 9.16
C LEU A 29 -4.61 -5.19 9.83
N HIS A 30 -4.72 -5.21 11.16
CA HIS A 30 -5.10 -6.39 11.94
C HIS A 30 -4.20 -7.61 11.67
N LEU A 31 -2.89 -7.36 11.55
CA LEU A 31 -1.85 -8.36 11.30
C LEU A 31 -0.84 -8.38 12.45
N THR A 32 0.01 -9.41 12.48
CA THR A 32 1.21 -9.41 13.32
C THR A 32 2.31 -8.55 12.69
N GLN A 33 3.23 -8.02 13.50
CA GLN A 33 4.39 -7.28 13.00
C GLN A 33 5.26 -8.14 12.06
N GLY A 34 5.40 -9.44 12.35
CA GLY A 34 6.11 -10.38 11.48
C GLY A 34 5.45 -10.53 10.10
N ALA A 35 4.11 -10.59 10.04
CA ALA A 35 3.38 -10.67 8.78
C ALA A 35 3.57 -9.40 7.93
N VAL A 36 3.48 -8.21 8.53
CA VAL A 36 3.77 -6.95 7.85
C VAL A 36 5.21 -6.92 7.33
N SER A 37 6.18 -7.33 8.15
CA SER A 37 7.59 -7.38 7.76
C SER A 37 7.82 -8.33 6.57
N GLN A 38 7.17 -9.49 6.56
CA GLN A 38 7.29 -10.46 5.48
C GLN A 38 6.66 -9.94 4.18
N GLN A 39 5.50 -9.29 4.26
CA GLN A 39 4.84 -8.69 3.09
C GLN A 39 5.66 -7.56 2.49
N VAL A 40 6.23 -6.68 3.32
CA VAL A 40 7.17 -5.64 2.85
C VAL A 40 8.38 -6.27 2.17
N LYS A 41 9.02 -7.26 2.82
CA LYS A 41 10.18 -7.96 2.25
C LYS A 41 9.86 -8.60 0.90
N ARG A 42 8.70 -9.25 0.78
CA ARG A 42 8.25 -9.85 -0.49
C ARG A 42 8.06 -8.79 -1.58
N LEU A 43 7.54 -7.61 -1.25
CA LEU A 43 7.44 -6.51 -2.21
C LEU A 43 8.82 -6.01 -2.65
N GLU A 44 9.76 -5.86 -1.71
CA GLU A 44 11.15 -5.49 -1.99
C GLU A 44 11.84 -6.51 -2.92
N GLU A 45 11.60 -7.81 -2.71
CA GLU A 45 12.10 -8.90 -3.57
C GLU A 45 11.52 -8.82 -4.99
N VAL A 46 10.22 -8.59 -5.13
CA VAL A 46 9.56 -8.42 -6.45
C VAL A 46 10.15 -7.22 -7.21
N LEU A 47 10.47 -6.14 -6.49
CA LEU A 47 11.01 -4.91 -7.07
C LEU A 47 12.54 -4.92 -7.20
N GLY A 48 13.24 -5.85 -6.54
CA GLY A 48 14.69 -5.88 -6.44
C GLY A 48 15.28 -4.63 -5.76
N GLN A 49 14.52 -4.00 -4.85
CA GLN A 49 14.87 -2.72 -4.22
C GLN A 49 14.39 -2.69 -2.77
N SER A 50 15.25 -2.25 -1.83
CA SER A 50 14.81 -1.91 -0.48
C SER A 50 13.96 -0.65 -0.50
N LEU A 51 12.82 -0.69 0.17
CA LEU A 51 11.82 0.37 0.25
C LEU A 51 11.89 1.11 1.59
N PHE A 52 12.32 0.43 2.65
CA PHE A 52 12.54 1.03 3.95
C PHE A 52 13.99 0.89 4.44
N GLU A 53 14.38 1.82 5.30
CA GLU A 53 15.62 1.79 6.06
C GLU A 53 15.34 2.12 7.53
N ARG A 54 16.17 1.59 8.43
CA ARG A 54 16.10 1.91 9.86
C ARG A 54 17.23 2.88 10.19
N ASP A 55 16.87 4.01 10.76
CA ASP A 55 17.82 4.96 11.34
C ASP A 55 17.61 5.08 12.86
N ARG A 56 18.38 5.95 13.51
CA ARG A 56 18.24 6.23 14.96
C ARG A 56 16.90 6.87 15.34
N ARG A 57 16.15 7.39 14.37
CA ARG A 57 14.87 8.10 14.54
C ARG A 57 13.66 7.22 14.19
N GLY A 58 13.86 6.05 13.60
CA GLY A 58 12.82 5.06 13.33
C GLY A 58 12.90 4.44 11.94
N LEU A 59 11.73 4.06 11.42
CA LEU A 59 11.58 3.51 10.08
C LEU A 59 11.39 4.65 9.08
N ARG A 60 12.21 4.70 8.03
CA ARG A 60 12.14 5.70 6.96
C ARG A 60 12.05 5.04 5.59
N LEU A 61 11.53 5.78 4.61
CA LEU A 61 11.55 5.35 3.21
C LEU A 61 12.93 5.57 2.62
N THR A 62 13.38 4.63 1.80
CA THR A 62 14.49 4.87 0.88
C THR A 62 14.01 5.75 -0.28
N ARG A 63 14.93 6.25 -1.12
CA ARG A 63 14.56 6.93 -2.38
C ARG A 63 13.64 6.08 -3.26
N SER A 64 13.82 4.77 -3.28
CA SER A 64 12.96 3.84 -4.04
C SER A 64 11.59 3.71 -3.40
N GLY A 65 11.52 3.69 -2.06
CA GLY A 65 10.28 3.77 -1.29
C GLY A 65 9.48 5.04 -1.57
N GLU A 66 10.12 6.21 -1.56
CA GLU A 66 9.47 7.49 -1.87
C GLU A 66 8.85 7.51 -3.27
N ARG A 67 9.61 7.05 -4.28
CA ARG A 67 9.10 6.94 -5.66
C ARG A 67 7.93 5.98 -5.78
N LEU A 68 7.96 4.87 -5.03
CA LEU A 68 6.88 3.89 -5.03
C LEU A 68 5.64 4.44 -4.34
N LEU A 69 5.76 5.13 -3.20
CA LEU A 69 4.63 5.63 -2.41
C LEU A 69 3.65 6.46 -3.23
N GLU A 70 4.17 7.39 -4.03
CA GLU A 70 3.36 8.23 -4.91
C GLU A 70 2.57 7.42 -5.95
N LYS A 71 3.17 6.35 -6.49
CA LYS A 71 2.51 5.47 -7.48
C LYS A 71 1.54 4.50 -6.81
N ALA A 72 1.93 3.94 -5.67
CA ALA A 72 1.13 3.02 -4.87
C ALA A 72 -0.18 3.66 -4.39
N ARG A 73 -0.13 4.90 -3.89
CA ARG A 73 -1.35 5.64 -3.51
C ARG A 73 -2.30 5.84 -4.69
N ARG A 74 -1.76 6.18 -5.87
CA ARG A 74 -2.58 6.30 -7.09
C ARG A 74 -3.21 4.97 -7.50
N LEU A 75 -2.45 3.87 -7.42
CA LEU A 75 -2.95 2.53 -7.73
C LEU A 75 -4.08 2.11 -6.78
N LEU A 76 -3.93 2.36 -5.48
CA LEU A 76 -4.97 2.06 -4.48
C LEU A 76 -6.24 2.88 -4.74
N ARG A 77 -6.11 4.18 -5.05
CA ARG A 77 -7.27 5.01 -5.40
C ARG A 77 -8.02 4.47 -6.62
N LEU A 78 -7.30 4.16 -7.70
CA LEU A 78 -7.92 3.62 -8.90
C LEU A 78 -8.61 2.28 -8.63
N ASN A 79 -7.99 1.41 -7.83
CA ASN A 79 -8.62 0.16 -7.39
C ASN A 79 -9.93 0.42 -6.64
N ASP A 80 -9.92 1.37 -5.71
CA ASP A 80 -11.08 1.70 -4.91
C ASP A 80 -12.18 2.38 -5.76
N GLU A 81 -11.81 3.20 -6.75
CA GLU A 81 -12.69 3.79 -7.78
C GLU A 81 -13.36 2.70 -8.63
N ILE A 82 -12.58 1.74 -9.18
CA ILE A 82 -13.12 0.61 -9.96
C ILE A 82 -14.12 -0.19 -9.12
N LEU A 83 -13.79 -0.49 -7.85
CA LEU A 83 -14.70 -1.22 -6.97
C LEU A 83 -15.97 -0.43 -6.69
N ALA A 84 -15.89 0.89 -6.54
CA ALA A 84 -17.05 1.75 -6.34
C ALA A 84 -17.94 1.80 -7.59
N GLU A 85 -17.36 1.92 -8.78
CA GLU A 85 -18.10 1.94 -10.06
C GLU A 85 -18.80 0.61 -10.32
N ILE A 86 -18.09 -0.52 -10.18
CA ILE A 86 -18.63 -1.84 -10.49
C ILE A 86 -19.67 -2.29 -9.45
N ARG A 87 -19.47 -1.96 -8.16
CA ARG A 87 -20.49 -2.21 -7.12
C ARG A 87 -21.64 -1.19 -7.16
N GLY A 88 -21.42 -0.04 -7.83
CA GLY A 88 -22.33 1.09 -7.97
C GLY A 88 -23.36 0.98 -9.09
N GLY A 89 -23.74 -0.24 -9.49
CA GLY A 89 -24.88 -0.48 -10.38
C GLY A 89 -26.23 -0.15 -9.74
N ALA A 90 -26.50 1.13 -9.50
CA ALA A 90 -27.81 1.82 -9.45
C ALA A 90 -27.76 3.08 -8.56
N VAL A 91 -27.17 4.17 -9.06
CA VAL A 91 -27.70 5.51 -8.74
C VAL A 91 -28.03 6.22 -10.05
N ALA A 92 -29.06 5.70 -10.73
CA ALA A 92 -29.82 6.46 -11.71
C ALA A 92 -30.70 7.47 -10.96
N GLY A 93 -30.09 8.51 -10.39
CA GLY A 93 -30.78 9.59 -9.71
C GLY A 93 -30.29 10.91 -10.28
N ARG A 94 -31.05 11.49 -11.20
CA ARG A 94 -30.81 12.84 -11.74
C ARG A 94 -30.80 13.82 -10.57
N VAL A 95 -29.64 14.31 -10.15
CA VAL A 95 -29.56 15.46 -9.26
C VAL A 95 -29.91 16.69 -10.09
N ARG A 96 -31.13 17.18 -9.92
CA ARG A 96 -31.52 18.53 -10.36
C ARG A 96 -31.06 19.51 -9.29
N VAL A 97 -30.28 20.50 -9.69
CA VAL A 97 -30.12 21.77 -8.99
C VAL A 97 -30.68 22.85 -9.90
#